data_AF-A0A374PWR9-F1
#
_entry.id   AF-A0A374PWR9-F1
#
_cell.length_a   1.000
_cell.length_b   1.000
_cell.length_c   1.000
_cell.angle_alpha   90.00
_cell.angle_beta   90.00
_cell.angle_gamma   90.00
#
_symmetry.space_group_name_H-M   'P 1'
#
loop_
_entity.id
_entity.type
_entity.pdbx_description
1 polymer ?
#
loop_
_entity_poly.entity_id
_entity_poly.type
_entity_poly.pdbx_seq_one_letter_code
_entity_poly.pdbx_strand_id
1 'polypeptide(L)'
;MSNTRVVNIRKESCDVYIGRAGQGKDGYFGNPFRLEATMTRGGTLDRYRKYFYYRLSTDEKFRRRIGELQGKTLGCFCKPNPCHGDIIKEYLERMEGCTDEIAIEKTYWKGVAYPVREIQVGNDIFRVSVKSLCDELVNDMHNGIYEAMEASEEIDGYCTDEELCTLTDDDLYRMCC
;
A
#
# COMPACT_ATOMS: atom_id res chain seq x y z
N MET A 1 -14.97 9.94 13.26
CA MET A 1 -14.03 10.78 12.50
C MET A 1 -12.78 10.97 13.31
N SER A 2 -11.86 10.05 13.11
CA SER A 2 -10.48 10.18 13.55
C SER A 2 -9.86 11.38 12.82
N ASN A 3 -9.42 12.38 13.57
CA ASN A 3 -8.97 13.64 13.01
C ASN A 3 -7.47 13.59 12.64
N THR A 4 -7.09 12.61 11.83
CA THR A 4 -5.72 12.52 11.32
C THR A 4 -5.43 13.74 10.45
N ARG A 5 -4.38 14.49 10.77
CA ARG A 5 -4.02 15.70 10.02
C ARG A 5 -2.52 15.80 9.79
N VAL A 6 -2.13 16.44 8.69
CA VAL A 6 -0.73 16.61 8.30
C VAL A 6 -0.34 18.07 8.46
N VAL A 7 0.68 18.33 9.27
CA VAL A 7 1.11 19.69 9.61
C VAL A 7 2.57 19.94 9.21
N ASN A 8 2.91 21.23 9.08
CA ASN A 8 4.32 21.62 9.00
C ASN A 8 4.92 21.69 10.41
N ILE A 9 5.93 20.86 10.69
CA ILE A 9 6.53 20.79 12.04
C ILE A 9 7.23 22.07 12.50
N ARG A 10 7.53 23.00 11.57
CA ARG A 10 8.11 24.31 11.90
C ARG A 10 7.03 25.32 12.31
N LYS A 11 5.75 24.99 12.11
CA LYS A 11 4.61 25.89 12.36
C LYS A 11 3.70 25.38 13.47
N GLU A 12 3.52 24.07 13.56
CA GLU A 12 2.62 23.43 14.52
C GLU A 12 3.28 22.20 15.14
N SER A 13 2.86 21.84 16.35
CA SER A 13 3.26 20.58 16.99
C SER A 13 2.64 19.37 16.29
N CYS A 14 3.33 18.24 16.37
CA CYS A 14 2.86 16.97 15.83
C CYS A 14 3.11 15.84 16.83
N ASP A 15 2.28 14.79 16.75
CA ASP A 15 2.42 13.59 17.58
C ASP A 15 3.48 12.65 17.00
N VAL A 16 3.51 12.52 15.66
CA VAL A 16 4.42 11.61 14.96
C VAL A 16 5.12 12.33 13.82
N TYR A 17 6.45 12.26 13.81
CA TYR A 17 7.24 12.71 12.67
C TYR A 17 7.19 11.68 11.54
N ILE A 18 6.74 12.10 10.36
CA ILE A 18 6.64 11.24 9.17
C ILE A 18 7.61 11.66 8.05
N GLY A 19 8.45 12.66 8.28
CA GLY A 19 9.43 13.11 7.30
C GLY A 19 10.60 12.13 7.11
N ARG A 20 11.65 12.58 6.43
CA ARG A 20 12.82 11.75 6.11
C ARG A 20 13.80 11.64 7.27
N ALA A 21 14.68 10.64 7.17
CA ALA A 21 15.78 10.47 8.11
C ALA A 21 16.72 11.69 8.08
N GLY A 22 17.23 12.06 9.25
CA GLY A 22 18.11 13.20 9.44
C GLY A 22 17.80 13.98 10.72
N GLN A 23 18.78 14.73 11.23
CA GLN A 23 18.63 15.55 12.45
C GLN A 23 18.07 14.77 13.66
N GLY A 24 18.52 13.51 13.83
CA GLY A 24 18.06 12.64 14.91
C GLY A 24 16.68 11.98 14.69
N LYS A 25 16.10 12.07 13.49
CA LYS A 25 14.89 11.35 13.09
C LYS A 25 15.24 10.14 12.23
N ASP A 26 14.54 9.02 12.45
CA ASP A 26 14.76 7.74 11.76
C ASP A 26 14.19 7.72 10.32
N GLY A 27 13.17 8.52 10.05
CA GLY A 27 12.54 8.65 8.74
C GLY A 27 11.68 7.47 8.32
N TYR A 28 11.18 6.66 9.26
CA TYR A 28 10.53 5.37 8.95
C TYR A 28 9.34 5.47 7.98
N PHE A 29 8.56 6.56 8.06
CA PHE A 29 7.42 6.86 7.20
C PHE A 29 7.76 7.82 6.05
N GLY A 30 9.01 8.23 5.93
CA GLY A 30 9.45 9.22 4.96
C GLY A 30 9.38 8.70 3.54
N ASN A 31 9.04 9.58 2.60
CA ASN A 31 9.12 9.28 1.17
C ASN A 31 10.60 9.02 0.77
N PRO A 32 10.97 7.81 0.27
CA PRO A 32 12.36 7.51 -0.09
C PRO A 32 12.84 8.25 -1.35
N PHE A 33 11.94 8.70 -2.24
CA PHE A 33 12.29 9.29 -3.53
C PHE A 33 12.61 10.78 -3.43
N ARG A 34 13.89 11.15 -3.55
CA ARG A 34 14.30 12.55 -3.42
C ARG A 34 13.75 13.42 -4.55
N LEU A 35 13.27 14.61 -4.18
CA LEU A 35 12.88 15.62 -5.14
C LEU A 35 14.16 16.23 -5.73
N GLU A 36 14.31 16.13 -7.05
CA GLU A 36 15.43 16.74 -7.76
C GLU A 36 15.18 18.25 -7.96
N ALA A 37 16.25 19.02 -8.17
CA ALA A 37 16.17 20.47 -8.27
C ALA A 37 15.27 20.97 -9.43
N THR A 38 15.14 20.17 -10.48
CA THR A 38 14.33 20.45 -11.67
C THR A 38 12.86 20.08 -11.50
N MET A 39 12.50 19.34 -10.45
CA MET A 39 11.16 18.82 -10.25
C MET A 39 10.28 19.82 -9.49
N THR A 40 9.01 19.88 -9.87
CA THR A 40 7.99 20.65 -9.14
C THR A 40 7.72 20.02 -7.78
N ARG A 41 7.33 20.85 -6.80
CA ARG A 41 6.91 20.34 -5.48
C ARG A 41 5.79 19.31 -5.65
N GLY A 42 5.97 18.13 -5.06
CA GLY A 42 5.04 17.02 -5.22
C GLY A 42 5.37 16.06 -6.38
N GLY A 43 6.36 16.34 -7.22
CA GLY A 43 6.71 15.48 -8.37
C GLY A 43 7.18 14.05 -8.04
N THR A 44 7.32 13.70 -6.76
CA THR A 44 7.67 12.34 -6.30
C THR A 44 6.49 11.59 -5.69
N LEU A 45 5.30 12.21 -5.62
CA LEU A 45 4.15 11.64 -4.93
C LEU A 45 3.61 10.39 -5.64
N ASP A 46 3.60 10.35 -6.97
CA ASP A 46 3.15 9.16 -7.70
C ASP A 46 4.05 7.94 -7.43
N ARG A 47 5.37 8.17 -7.41
CA ARG A 47 6.34 7.13 -7.04
C ARG A 47 6.15 6.70 -5.59
N TYR A 48 5.93 7.66 -4.70
CA TYR A 48 5.65 7.36 -3.30
C TYR A 48 4.37 6.58 -3.12
N ARG A 49 3.27 6.90 -3.83
CA ARG A 49 1.99 6.19 -3.72
C ARG A 49 2.17 4.71 -4.09
N LYS A 50 2.84 4.43 -5.21
CA LYS A 50 3.17 3.05 -5.62
C LYS A 50 4.00 2.33 -4.56
N TYR A 51 5.08 2.96 -4.08
CA TYR A 51 5.91 2.39 -3.01
C TYR A 51 5.15 2.16 -1.70
N PHE A 52 4.28 3.10 -1.33
CA PHE A 52 3.50 3.06 -0.11
C PHE A 52 2.56 1.86 -0.09
N TYR A 53 1.78 1.67 -1.16
CA TYR A 53 0.86 0.54 -1.25
C TYR A 53 1.57 -0.80 -1.44
N TYR A 54 2.64 -0.85 -2.25
CA TYR A 54 3.51 -2.03 -2.32
C TYR A 54 4.04 -2.43 -0.93
N ARG A 55 4.49 -1.45 -0.13
CA ARG A 55 4.98 -1.73 1.22
C ARG A 55 3.85 -2.10 2.17
N LEU A 56 2.66 -1.51 2.04
CA LEU A 56 1.48 -1.92 2.79
C LEU A 56 1.09 -3.37 2.49
N SER A 57 1.13 -3.81 1.23
CA SER A 57 0.75 -5.16 0.83
C SER A 57 1.80 -6.20 1.27
N THR A 58 3.09 -5.85 1.27
CA THR A 58 4.19 -6.82 1.52
C THR A 58 4.85 -6.79 2.91
N ASP A 59 4.75 -5.68 3.65
CA ASP A 59 5.38 -5.48 4.97
C ASP A 59 4.30 -5.28 6.04
N GLU A 60 3.90 -6.38 6.69
CA GLU A 60 2.90 -6.41 7.76
C GLU A 60 3.25 -5.45 8.91
N LYS A 61 4.54 -5.37 9.27
CA LYS A 61 5.01 -4.46 10.33
C LYS A 61 4.80 -3.01 9.93
N PHE A 62 5.07 -2.66 8.66
CA PHE A 62 4.78 -1.32 8.15
C PHE A 62 3.28 -1.04 8.15
N ARG A 63 2.45 -1.96 7.67
CA ARG A 63 0.98 -1.84 7.68
C ARG A 63 0.44 -1.56 9.09
N ARG A 64 0.85 -2.36 10.07
CA ARG A 64 0.47 -2.16 11.48
C ARG A 64 0.89 -0.78 12.00
N ARG A 65 2.13 -0.38 11.74
CA ARG A 65 2.64 0.94 12.16
C ARG A 65 1.95 2.11 11.47
N ILE A 66 1.46 1.92 10.24
CA ILE A 66 0.60 2.91 9.58
C ILE A 66 -0.75 2.97 10.30
N GLY A 67 -1.40 1.84 10.61
CA GLY A 67 -2.64 1.82 11.39
C GLY A 67 -2.54 2.54 12.74
N GLU A 68 -1.40 2.42 13.42
CA GLU A 68 -1.10 3.15 14.67
C GLU A 68 -1.07 4.69 14.51
N LEU A 69 -1.11 5.22 13.28
CA LEU A 69 -1.17 6.66 12.99
C LEU A 69 -2.61 7.21 13.01
N GLN A 70 -3.63 6.36 13.09
CA GLN A 70 -5.02 6.79 13.10
C GLN A 70 -5.28 7.83 14.21
N GLY A 71 -5.90 8.95 13.85
CA GLY A 71 -6.24 10.04 14.75
C GLY A 71 -5.05 10.91 15.21
N LYS A 72 -3.83 10.66 14.74
CA LYS A 72 -2.63 11.43 15.14
C LYS A 72 -2.38 12.62 14.21
N THR A 73 -1.71 13.63 14.75
CA THR A 73 -1.14 14.75 13.99
C THR A 73 0.23 14.35 13.42
N LEU A 74 0.30 14.23 12.09
CA LEU A 74 1.49 13.80 11.36
C LEU A 74 2.35 14.98 10.94
N GLY A 75 3.60 14.99 11.35
CA GLY A 75 4.55 16.06 11.12
C GLY A 75 5.44 15.84 9.90
N CYS A 76 5.37 16.75 8.92
CA CYS A 76 6.31 16.81 7.80
C CYS A 76 6.83 18.24 7.58
N PHE A 77 7.82 18.41 6.70
CA PHE A 77 8.31 19.74 6.30
C PHE A 77 7.61 20.30 5.04
N CYS A 78 6.93 19.46 4.26
CA CYS A 78 6.43 19.82 2.93
C CYS A 78 5.25 20.79 2.96
N LYS A 79 4.35 20.66 3.94
CA LYS A 79 3.16 21.50 4.06
C LYS A 79 3.53 22.99 4.09
N PRO A 80 2.77 23.88 3.41
CA PRO A 80 1.46 23.66 2.81
C PRO A 80 1.47 23.05 1.39
N ASN A 81 2.65 22.74 0.83
CA ASN A 81 2.74 22.09 -0.48
C ASN A 81 2.26 20.62 -0.43
N PRO A 82 2.00 19.99 -1.59
CA PRO A 82 1.68 18.57 -1.65
C PRO A 82 2.69 17.73 -0.85
N CYS A 83 2.17 16.83 -0.01
CA CYS A 83 2.96 16.09 0.97
C CYS A 83 2.65 14.60 0.89
N HIS A 84 3.65 13.75 1.11
CA HIS A 84 3.45 12.30 1.17
C HIS A 84 2.55 11.88 2.34
N GLY A 85 2.53 12.70 3.40
CA GLY A 85 1.60 12.53 4.51
C GLY A 85 0.14 12.61 4.10
N ASP A 86 -0.19 13.29 3.00
CA ASP A 86 -1.56 13.35 2.49
C ASP A 86 -2.02 11.98 1.98
N ILE A 87 -1.12 11.18 1.41
CA ILE A 87 -1.39 9.80 0.97
C ILE A 87 -1.58 8.87 2.18
N ILE A 88 -0.75 9.01 3.21
CA ILE A 88 -0.92 8.26 4.47
C ILE A 88 -2.28 8.61 5.09
N LYS A 89 -2.60 9.91 5.16
CA LYS A 89 -3.87 10.39 5.70
C LYS A 89 -5.06 9.83 4.91
N GLU A 90 -5.01 9.90 3.59
CA GLU A 90 -6.06 9.38 2.70
C GLU A 90 -6.30 7.88 2.95
N TYR A 91 -5.24 7.08 3.07
CA TYR A 91 -5.36 5.66 3.42
C TYR A 91 -6.05 5.46 4.78
N LEU A 92 -5.63 6.18 5.80
CA LEU A 92 -6.20 6.10 7.16
C LEU A 92 -7.68 6.51 7.19
N GLU A 93 -8.07 7.50 6.39
CA GLU A 93 -9.47 7.91 6.25
C GLU A 93 -10.31 6.81 5.57
N ARG A 94 -9.77 6.12 4.56
CA ARG A 94 -10.45 4.97 3.92
C ARG A 94 -10.61 3.78 4.85
N MET A 95 -9.62 3.55 5.72
CA MET A 95 -9.65 2.44 6.69
C MET A 95 -10.52 2.75 7.91
N GLU A 96 -10.96 4.00 8.10
CA GLU A 96 -11.80 4.36 9.24
C GLU A 96 -13.17 3.68 9.14
N GLY A 97 -13.51 2.85 10.13
CA GLY A 97 -14.78 2.12 10.17
C GLY A 97 -14.76 0.76 9.49
N CYS A 98 -13.65 0.38 8.86
CA CYS A 98 -13.39 -1.01 8.49
C CYS A 98 -13.03 -1.77 9.77
N THR A 99 -13.99 -2.49 10.36
CA THR A 99 -13.78 -3.27 11.59
C THR A 99 -13.04 -4.57 11.33
N ASP A 100 -13.06 -5.03 10.08
CA ASP A 100 -12.43 -6.26 9.66
C ASP A 100 -10.98 -5.98 9.30
N GLU A 101 -10.08 -6.70 9.97
CA GLU A 101 -8.66 -6.62 9.68
C GLU A 101 -8.41 -7.20 8.28
N ILE A 102 -7.91 -6.37 7.36
CA ILE A 102 -7.52 -6.84 6.02
C ILE A 102 -6.33 -7.80 6.19
N ALA A 103 -6.61 -9.10 6.12
CA ALA A 103 -5.61 -10.16 6.10
C ALA A 103 -4.99 -10.24 4.70
N ILE A 104 -3.74 -9.81 4.58
CA ILE A 104 -2.94 -9.98 3.36
C ILE A 104 -1.89 -11.04 3.63
N GLU A 105 -2.09 -12.22 3.05
CA GLU A 105 -1.17 -13.34 3.09
C GLU A 105 -0.13 -13.26 1.97
N LYS A 106 0.64 -14.34 1.81
CA LYS A 106 1.68 -14.45 0.79
C LYS A 106 1.51 -15.71 -0.04
N THR A 107 1.56 -15.54 -1.35
CA THR A 107 1.86 -16.63 -2.29
C THR A 107 3.28 -16.47 -2.81
N TYR A 108 3.85 -17.54 -3.39
CA TYR A 108 5.23 -17.55 -3.84
C TYR A 108 5.32 -18.00 -5.30
N TRP A 109 6.04 -17.22 -6.10
CA TRP A 109 6.39 -17.59 -7.46
C TRP A 109 7.89 -17.43 -7.66
N LYS A 110 8.58 -18.49 -8.09
CA LYS A 110 10.05 -18.50 -8.32
C LYS A 110 10.88 -17.93 -7.16
N GLY A 111 10.45 -18.18 -5.92
CA GLY A 111 11.12 -17.69 -4.70
C GLY A 111 10.85 -16.23 -4.34
N VAL A 112 10.02 -15.53 -5.11
CA VAL A 112 9.52 -14.18 -4.81
C VAL A 112 8.15 -14.29 -4.12
N ALA A 113 7.96 -13.53 -3.05
CA ALA A 113 6.69 -13.47 -2.33
C ALA A 113 5.78 -12.38 -2.92
N TYR A 114 4.52 -12.72 -3.17
CA TYR A 114 3.49 -11.81 -3.64
C TYR A 114 2.36 -11.74 -2.62
N PRO A 115 1.81 -10.54 -2.36
CA PRO A 115 0.67 -10.40 -1.47
C PRO A 115 -0.58 -11.02 -2.11
N VAL A 116 -1.35 -11.75 -1.31
CA VAL A 116 -2.63 -12.34 -1.72
C VAL A 116 -3.67 -12.12 -0.62
N ARG A 117 -4.91 -11.82 -1.02
CA ARG A 117 -6.07 -11.78 -0.12
C ARG A 117 -6.97 -12.96 -0.44
N GLU A 118 -7.43 -13.62 0.61
CA GLU A 118 -8.53 -14.58 0.54
C GLU A 118 -9.81 -13.85 0.91
N ILE A 119 -10.79 -13.84 0.01
CA ILE A 119 -12.08 -13.19 0.20
C ILE A 119 -13.18 -14.25 0.22
N GLN A 120 -14.01 -14.24 1.26
CA GLN A 120 -15.11 -15.20 1.41
C GLN A 120 -16.37 -14.65 0.72
N VAL A 121 -16.86 -15.34 -0.31
CA VAL A 121 -18.07 -14.97 -1.04
C VAL A 121 -19.05 -16.13 -1.02
N GLY A 122 -20.08 -16.01 -0.18
CA GLY A 122 -20.98 -17.13 0.09
C GLY A 122 -20.22 -18.29 0.74
N ASN A 123 -20.19 -19.45 0.08
CA ASN A 123 -19.47 -20.64 0.55
C ASN A 123 -18.08 -20.81 -0.09
N ASP A 124 -17.72 -19.95 -1.03
CA ASP A 124 -16.49 -20.04 -1.80
C ASP A 124 -15.44 -19.06 -1.28
N ILE A 125 -14.17 -19.43 -1.43
CA ILE A 125 -13.01 -18.59 -1.13
C ILE A 125 -12.38 -18.19 -2.46
N PHE A 126 -12.17 -16.89 -2.66
CA PHE A 126 -11.49 -16.35 -3.83
C PHE A 126 -10.13 -15.78 -3.42
N ARG A 127 -9.09 -16.08 -4.20
CA ARG A 127 -7.72 -15.62 -3.98
C ARG A 127 -7.39 -14.50 -4.97
N VAL A 128 -7.21 -13.29 -4.45
CA VAL A 128 -6.87 -12.12 -5.26
C VAL A 128 -5.43 -11.69 -4.98
N SER A 129 -4.61 -11.63 -6.02
CA SER A 129 -3.21 -11.21 -5.93
C SER A 129 -2.95 -9.92 -6.71
N VAL A 130 -1.70 -9.49 -6.76
CA VAL A 130 -1.28 -8.27 -7.48
C VAL A 130 -0.97 -8.54 -8.94
N LYS A 131 -1.19 -7.53 -9.79
CA LYS A 131 -0.95 -7.59 -11.23
C LYS A 131 0.51 -7.92 -11.58
N SER A 132 1.48 -7.56 -10.73
CA SER A 132 2.87 -7.96 -10.97
C SER A 132 3.06 -9.48 -10.98
N LEU A 133 2.31 -10.24 -10.16
CA LEU A 133 2.31 -11.70 -10.25
C LEU A 133 1.70 -12.18 -11.57
N CYS A 134 0.56 -11.59 -11.97
CA CYS A 134 -0.09 -11.89 -13.25
C CYS A 134 0.87 -11.71 -14.43
N ASP A 135 1.55 -10.57 -14.48
CA ASP A 135 2.48 -10.23 -15.56
C ASP A 135 3.64 -11.24 -15.65
N GLU A 136 4.16 -11.69 -14.50
CA GLU A 136 5.21 -12.71 -14.45
C GLU A 136 4.73 -14.10 -14.87
N LEU A 137 3.56 -14.54 -14.37
CA LEU A 137 2.96 -15.82 -14.76
C LEU A 137 2.64 -15.86 -16.25
N VAL A 138 2.04 -14.79 -16.80
CA VAL A 138 1.74 -14.68 -18.23
C VAL A 138 3.02 -14.72 -19.07
N ASN A 139 4.06 -14.00 -18.65
CA ASN A 139 5.35 -14.06 -19.33
C ASN A 139 5.93 -15.49 -19.30
N ASP A 140 5.86 -16.18 -18.17
CA ASP A 140 6.39 -17.53 -18.02
C ASP A 140 5.61 -18.57 -18.83
N MET A 141 4.26 -18.46 -18.88
CA MET A 141 3.42 -19.28 -19.76
C MET A 141 3.78 -19.09 -21.23
N HIS A 142 3.99 -17.84 -21.68
CA HIS A 142 4.45 -17.56 -23.04
C HIS A 142 5.83 -18.17 -23.36
N ASN A 143 6.66 -18.38 -22.33
CA ASN A 143 7.96 -19.04 -22.44
C ASN A 143 7.89 -20.57 -22.22
N GLY A 144 6.69 -21.15 -22.14
CA GLY A 144 6.48 -22.59 -22.04
C GLY A 144 6.74 -23.19 -20.65
N ILE A 145 6.72 -22.36 -19.60
CA ILE A 145 6.82 -22.84 -18.21
C ILE A 145 5.43 -23.30 -17.79
N TYR A 146 5.23 -24.61 -17.72
CA TYR A 146 3.93 -25.22 -17.43
C TYR A 146 3.45 -24.91 -16.01
N GLU A 147 4.37 -24.84 -15.06
CA GLU A 147 4.10 -24.53 -13.66
C GLU A 147 3.45 -23.14 -13.50
N ALA A 148 3.66 -22.23 -14.47
CA ALA A 148 3.02 -20.91 -14.45
C ALA A 148 1.53 -20.99 -14.75
N MET A 149 1.11 -21.99 -15.54
CA MET A 149 -0.30 -22.27 -15.79
C MET A 149 -0.96 -22.78 -14.51
N GLU A 150 -0.37 -23.77 -13.83
CA GLU A 150 -0.87 -24.30 -12.56
C GLU A 150 -0.95 -23.19 -11.48
N ALA A 151 0.10 -22.39 -11.33
CA ALA A 151 0.10 -21.29 -10.37
C ALA A 151 -0.91 -20.18 -10.72
N SER A 152 -1.26 -20.01 -12.00
CA SER A 152 -2.29 -19.04 -12.41
C SER A 152 -3.70 -19.50 -12.10
N GLU A 153 -3.96 -20.82 -12.12
CA GLU A 153 -5.25 -21.41 -11.75
C GLU A 153 -5.52 -21.30 -10.24
N GLU A 154 -4.48 -21.13 -9.44
CA GLU A 154 -4.57 -20.94 -7.99
C GLU A 154 -5.04 -19.53 -7.57
N ILE A 155 -5.08 -18.57 -8.49
CA ILE A 155 -5.41 -17.16 -8.24
C ILE A 155 -6.61 -16.76 -9.09
N ASP A 156 -7.72 -16.44 -8.43
CA ASP A 156 -8.99 -16.10 -9.07
C ASP A 156 -9.01 -14.67 -9.65
N GLY A 157 -8.15 -13.77 -9.15
CA GLY A 157 -8.18 -12.36 -9.50
C GLY A 157 -6.87 -11.63 -9.34
N TYR A 158 -6.69 -10.56 -10.13
CA TYR A 158 -5.52 -9.68 -10.04
C TYR A 158 -5.90 -8.21 -9.95
N CYS A 159 -5.20 -7.46 -9.11
CA CYS A 159 -5.44 -6.04 -8.87
C CYS A 159 -4.15 -5.25 -8.63
N THR A 160 -4.26 -3.94 -8.41
CA THR A 160 -3.12 -3.13 -7.93
C THR A 160 -2.91 -3.31 -6.43
N ASP A 161 -1.69 -3.03 -5.92
CA ASP A 161 -1.43 -3.02 -4.48
C ASP A 161 -2.36 -2.07 -3.70
N GLU A 162 -2.76 -0.95 -4.33
CA GLU A 162 -3.69 0.01 -3.71
C GLU A 162 -5.08 -0.59 -3.57
N GLU A 163 -5.60 -1.22 -4.61
CA GLU A 163 -6.91 -1.89 -4.57
C GLU A 163 -6.87 -3.02 -3.56
N LEU A 164 -5.82 -3.85 -3.57
CA LEU A 164 -5.64 -4.93 -2.61
C LEU A 164 -5.65 -4.42 -1.16
N CYS A 165 -5.08 -3.24 -0.90
CA CYS A 165 -5.03 -2.68 0.45
C CYS A 165 -6.25 -1.84 0.85
N THR A 166 -7.12 -1.45 -0.08
CA THR A 166 -8.16 -0.43 0.20
C THR A 166 -9.58 -0.80 -0.18
N LEU A 167 -9.76 -1.77 -1.08
CA LEU A 167 -11.09 -2.24 -1.44
C LEU A 167 -11.65 -3.22 -0.39
N THR A 168 -12.97 -3.18 -0.25
CA THR A 168 -13.72 -4.20 0.50
C THR A 168 -13.67 -5.54 -0.24
N ASP A 169 -13.95 -6.64 0.46
CA ASP A 169 -14.02 -7.97 -0.17
C ASP A 169 -15.03 -7.98 -1.32
N ASP A 170 -16.20 -7.36 -1.13
CA ASP A 170 -17.23 -7.20 -2.16
C ASP A 170 -16.75 -6.42 -3.39
N ASP A 171 -15.99 -5.34 -3.18
CA ASP A 171 -15.46 -4.52 -4.27
C ASP A 171 -14.33 -5.24 -5.01
N LEU A 172 -13.46 -5.97 -4.29
CA LEU A 172 -12.44 -6.82 -4.91
C LEU A 172 -13.09 -7.92 -5.77
N TYR A 173 -14.11 -8.59 -5.23
CA TYR A 173 -14.82 -9.64 -5.95
C TYR A 173 -15.44 -9.09 -7.25
N ARG A 174 -16.19 -7.98 -7.18
CA ARG A 174 -16.81 -7.33 -8.36
C ARG A 174 -15.81 -6.84 -9.41
N MET A 175 -14.58 -6.59 -9.02
CA MET A 175 -13.53 -6.10 -9.92
C MET A 175 -12.81 -7.24 -10.63
N CYS A 176 -12.64 -8.38 -9.95
CA CYS A 176 -11.88 -9.52 -10.44
C CYS A 176 -12.74 -10.59 -11.15
N CYS A 177 -14.05 -10.63 -10.90
CA CYS A 177 -14.99 -11.61 -11.44
C CYS A 177 -16.15 -10.94 -12.18
#